data_AF-A0A7Y4NXU3-F1
#
_entry.id   AF-A0A7Y4NXU3-F1
#
_cell.length_a   1.000
_cell.length_b   1.000
_cell.length_c   1.000
_cell.angle_alpha   90.00
_cell.angle_beta   90.00
_cell.angle_gamma   90.00
#
_symmetry.space_group_name_H-M   'P 1'
#
loop_
_entity.id
_entity.type
_entity.pdbx_description
1 polymer ?
#
loop_
_entity_poly.entity_id
_entity_poly.type
_entity_poly.pdbx_seq_one_letter_code
_entity_poly.pdbx_strand_id
1 'polypeptide(L)' 'MVKKLVNAPRAVVQEMLEGFVALAPGQALLEGETVVVRADVPAALGARRVA' A
#
# COMPACT_ATOMS: atom_id res chain seq x y z
N MET A 1 4.04 -21.63 -20.80
CA MET A 1 4.68 -22.04 -19.52
C MET A 1 4.63 -20.87 -18.54
N VAL A 2 4.36 -21.10 -17.25
CA VAL A 2 4.34 -20.05 -16.22
C VAL A 2 5.77 -19.72 -15.77
N LYS A 3 6.12 -18.43 -15.74
CA LYS A 3 7.47 -17.94 -15.38
C LYS A 3 7.50 -17.13 -14.07
N LYS A 4 6.34 -16.81 -13.49
CA LYS A 4 6.18 -15.85 -12.39
C LYS A 4 5.47 -16.51 -11.22
N LEU A 5 5.97 -16.27 -10.01
CA LEU A 5 5.28 -16.64 -8.78
C LEU A 5 4.25 -15.56 -8.46
N VAL A 6 3.06 -15.71 -9.03
CA VAL A 6 1.92 -14.83 -8.81
C VAL A 6 0.66 -15.68 -8.82
N ASN A 7 -0.37 -15.25 -8.09
CA ASN A 7 -1.67 -15.88 -8.13
C ASN A 7 -2.45 -15.42 -9.38
N ALA A 8 -3.49 -14.61 -9.22
CA ALA A 8 -4.28 -14.11 -10.35
C ALA A 8 -3.65 -12.82 -10.94
N PRO A 9 -3.47 -12.71 -12.27
CA PRO A 9 -2.88 -11.50 -12.90
C PRO A 9 -3.55 -10.17 -12.53
N ARG A 10 -4.87 -10.19 -12.25
CA ARG A 10 -5.64 -9.00 -11.84
C ARG A 10 -5.44 -8.63 -10.37
N ALA A 11 -4.97 -9.56 -9.54
CA ALA A 11 -4.80 -9.38 -8.09
C ALA A 11 -3.34 -9.11 -7.68
N VAL A 12 -2.36 -9.35 -8.57
CA VAL A 12 -0.93 -9.30 -8.24
C VAL A 12 -0.50 -8.02 -7.54
N VAL A 13 -0.99 -6.87 -7.99
CA VAL A 13 -0.61 -5.58 -7.39
C VAL A 13 -1.15 -5.47 -5.97
N GLN A 14 -2.41 -5.83 -5.75
CA GLN A 14 -3.02 -5.80 -4.42
C GLN A 14 -2.26 -6.74 -3.47
N GLU A 15 -2.06 -8.00 -3.85
CA GLU A 15 -1.36 -9.01 -3.03
C GLU A 15 0.08 -8.57 -2.70
N MET A 16 0.78 -7.96 -3.68
CA MET A 16 2.12 -7.42 -3.48
C MET A 16 2.11 -6.24 -2.49
N LEU A 17 1.14 -5.34 -2.60
CA LEU A 17 1.03 -4.18 -1.71
C LEU A 17 0.66 -4.59 -0.28
N GLU A 18 -0.23 -5.57 -0.11
CA GLU A 18 -0.56 -6.18 1.19
C GLU A 18 0.70 -6.73 1.87
N GLY A 19 1.50 -7.52 1.15
CA GLY A 19 2.78 -8.03 1.66
C GLY A 19 3.80 -6.92 1.94
N PHE A 20 3.83 -5.88 1.10
CA PHE A 20 4.73 -4.73 1.28
C PHE A 20 4.42 -3.94 2.55
N VAL A 21 3.16 -3.56 2.78
CA VAL A 21 2.79 -2.77 3.97
C VAL A 21 2.90 -3.60 5.26
N ALA A 22 2.72 -4.92 5.19
CA ALA A 22 2.97 -5.80 6.33
C ALA A 22 4.43 -5.76 6.82
N LEU A 23 5.37 -5.41 5.94
CA LEU A 23 6.80 -5.29 6.25
C LEU A 23 7.26 -3.84 6.51
N ALA A 24 6.36 -2.85 6.36
CA ALA A 24 6.70 -1.43 6.42
C ALA A 24 5.83 -0.68 7.45
N PRO A 25 6.22 -0.62 8.75
CA PRO A 25 5.40 -0.08 9.83
C PRO A 25 4.95 1.39 9.67
N GLY A 26 5.62 2.18 8.84
CA GLY A 26 5.27 3.58 8.55
C GLY A 26 4.28 3.76 7.40
N GLN A 27 3.82 2.68 6.79
CA GLN A 27 2.97 2.68 5.61
C GLN A 27 1.69 1.88 5.85
N ALA A 28 0.63 2.27 5.17
CA ALA A 28 -0.65 1.59 5.20
C ALA A 28 -1.24 1.50 3.79
N LEU A 29 -1.94 0.41 3.50
CA LEU A 29 -2.73 0.25 2.30
C LEU A 29 -4.13 0.84 2.54
N LEU A 30 -4.57 1.73 1.67
CA LEU A 30 -5.92 2.31 1.76
C LEU A 30 -6.96 1.25 1.39
N GLU A 31 -7.98 1.09 2.24
CA GLU A 31 -9.00 0.06 2.05
C GLU A 31 -9.72 0.20 0.70
N GLY A 32 -9.80 -0.92 -0.04
CA GLY A 32 -10.44 -0.97 -1.35
C GLY A 32 -9.61 -0.40 -2.51
N GLU A 33 -8.41 0.14 -2.23
CA GLU A 33 -7.60 0.85 -3.21
C GLU A 33 -6.18 0.26 -3.31
N THR A 34 -5.57 0.32 -4.49
CA THR A 34 -4.14 -0.01 -4.65
C THR A 34 -3.26 1.21 -4.36
N VAL A 35 -3.49 1.87 -3.22
CA VAL A 35 -2.84 3.13 -2.83
C VAL A 35 -2.18 2.98 -1.46
N VAL A 36 -0.87 3.19 -1.42
CA VAL A 36 -0.12 3.21 -0.15
C VAL A 36 -0.02 4.65 0.35
N VAL A 37 -0.39 4.84 1.61
CA VAL A 37 -0.27 6.12 2.33
C VAL A 37 0.74 5.99 3.46
N ARG A 38 1.17 7.12 4.02
CA ARG A 38 1.91 7.10 5.27
C ARG A 38 0.95 6.81 6.42
N ALA A 39 1.35 5.97 7.35
CA ALA A 39 0.57 5.67 8.55
C ALA A 39 0.54 6.84 9.54
N ASP A 40 1.50 7.77 9.44
CA ASP A 40 1.69 8.89 10.37
C ASP A 40 1.00 10.20 9.93
N VAL A 41 0.01 10.13 9.04
CA VAL A 41 -0.69 11.33 8.56
C VAL A 41 -1.43 12.00 9.72
N PRO A 42 -1.17 13.29 10.01
CA PRO A 42 -1.89 14.00 11.06
C PRO A 42 -3.39 14.06 10.77
N ALA A 43 -4.22 13.80 11.77
CA ALA A 43 -5.68 13.84 11.64
C ALA A 43 -6.23 15.24 11.34
N ALA A 44 -5.51 16.29 11.77
CA ALA A 44 -5.88 17.67 11.51
C ALA A 44 -5.58 18.07 10.07
N LEU A 45 -6.63 18.45 9.34
CA LEU A 45 -6.51 18.99 7.98
C LEU A 45 -5.58 20.22 7.97
N GLY A 46 -4.61 20.24 7.05
CA GLY A 46 -3.65 21.34 6.92
C GLY A 46 -2.45 21.31 7.88
N ALA A 47 -2.42 20.40 8.86
CA ALA A 47 -1.28 20.29 9.79
C ALA A 47 -0.02 19.69 9.13
N ARG A 48 -0.17 19.05 7.96
CA ARG A 48 0.97 18.52 7.19
C ARG A 48 1.68 19.66 6.45
N ARG A 49 2.97 19.85 6.74
CA ARG A 49 3.83 20.75 5.97
C ARG A 49 4.11 20.19 4.57
N VAL A 50 4.06 21.07 3.56
CA VAL A 50 4.48 20.78 2.18
C VAL A 50 5.91 21.31 2.02
N ALA A 51 6.79 20.50 1.44
CA ALA A 51 8.17 20.88 1.16
C ALA A 51 8.26 21.77 -0.09
#